data_AF-A0A7S1X7X6-F1
#
_entry.id   AF-A0A7S1X7X6-F1
#
_cell.length_a   1.000
_cell.length_b   1.000
_cell.length_c   1.000
_cell.angle_alpha   90.00
_cell.angle_beta   90.00
_cell.angle_gamma   90.00
#
_symmetry.space_group_name_H-M   'P 1'
#
loop_
_entity.id
_entity.type
_entity.pdbx_description
1 polymer ?
#
loop_
_entity_poly.entity_id
_entity_poly.type
_entity_poly.pdbx_seq_one_letter_code
_entity_poly.pdbx_strand_id
1 'polypeptide(L)'
;VFDCDYVAIYRVDDVNGVMWGMAPKEAAVSKVTPLGQGLAGYAALSNSVLKTMDARKHPSFNLEHEDYVPDSGPCCCICLPVNGVGRPEEKQRVHGLIKVMGDLGHPNPGD
;
A
#
# COMPACT_ATOMS: atom_id res chain seq x y z
N VAL A 1 10.81 -14.37 4.05
CA VAL A 1 10.68 -13.13 4.86
C VAL A 1 11.00 -11.97 3.93
N PHE A 2 10.20 -10.91 3.92
CA PHE A 2 10.56 -9.68 3.22
C PHE A 2 11.44 -8.85 4.14
N ASP A 3 12.56 -8.36 3.63
CA ASP A 3 13.43 -7.41 4.33
C ASP A 3 12.93 -6.00 3.99
N CYS A 4 12.20 -5.38 4.92
CA CYS A 4 11.49 -4.14 4.69
C CYS A 4 11.32 -3.34 5.98
N ASP A 5 11.31 -2.02 5.85
CA ASP A 5 11.20 -1.09 6.99
C ASP A 5 9.76 -0.90 7.45
N TYR A 6 8.80 -0.99 6.54
CA TYR A 6 7.40 -0.75 6.85
C TYR A 6 6.45 -1.64 6.04
N VAL A 7 5.43 -2.17 6.73
CA VAL A 7 4.36 -2.95 6.12
C VAL A 7 3.01 -2.41 6.58
N ALA A 8 2.09 -2.22 5.64
CA ALA A 8 0.69 -1.89 5.91
C ALA A 8 -0.23 -2.89 5.20
N ILE A 9 -1.35 -3.20 5.87
CA ILE A 9 -2.42 -4.02 5.29
C ILE A 9 -3.65 -3.13 5.20
N TYR A 10 -4.34 -3.17 4.06
CA TYR A 10 -5.57 -2.42 3.84
C TYR A 10 -6.73 -3.36 3.56
N ARG A 11 -7.91 -2.96 4.03
CA ARG A 11 -9.19 -3.51 3.57
C ARG A 11 -9.73 -2.58 2.48
N VAL A 12 -10.03 -3.13 1.31
CA VAL A 12 -10.59 -2.40 0.17
C VAL A 12 -12.10 -2.56 0.11
N ASP A 13 -12.82 -1.47 -0.14
CA ASP A 13 -14.24 -1.46 -0.46
C ASP A 13 -14.47 -0.76 -1.79
N ASP A 14 -14.61 -1.58 -2.82
CA ASP A 14 -14.88 -1.16 -4.20
C ASP A 14 -16.25 -0.50 -4.36
N VAL A 15 -17.23 -0.77 -3.48
CA VAL A 15 -18.58 -0.21 -3.57
C VAL A 15 -18.53 1.27 -3.21
N ASN A 16 -17.82 1.59 -2.13
CA ASN A 16 -17.68 2.98 -1.66
C ASN A 16 -16.46 3.69 -2.26
N GLY A 17 -15.60 2.99 -3.01
CA GLY A 17 -14.42 3.57 -3.65
C GLY A 17 -13.36 4.01 -2.65
N VAL A 18 -13.23 3.30 -1.52
CA VAL A 18 -12.28 3.64 -0.45
C VAL A 18 -11.55 2.39 0.07
N MET A 19 -10.44 2.63 0.77
CA MET A 19 -9.73 1.61 1.55
C MET A 19 -9.36 2.13 2.94
N TRP A 20 -9.28 1.20 3.90
CA TRP A 20 -8.89 1.50 5.28
C TRP A 20 -7.59 0.78 5.63
N GLY A 21 -6.62 1.52 6.17
CA GLY A 21 -5.44 0.94 6.79
C GLY A 21 -5.85 0.16 8.05
N MET A 22 -5.46 -1.11 8.12
CA MET A 22 -5.62 -1.93 9.31
C MET A 22 -4.54 -1.54 10.32
N ALA A 23 -4.93 -0.72 11.28
CA ALA A 23 -4.06 -0.38 12.41
C ALA A 23 -4.24 -1.41 13.55
N PRO A 24 -3.25 -1.54 14.46
CA PRO A 24 -3.43 -2.28 15.71
C PRO A 24 -4.65 -1.79 16.48
N LYS A 25 -5.25 -2.67 17.28
CA LYS A 25 -6.53 -2.47 17.97
C LYS A 25 -6.57 -1.22 18.87
N GLU A 26 -5.41 -0.69 19.29
CA GLU A 26 -5.30 0.52 20.11
C GLU A 26 -5.31 1.85 19.32
N ALA A 27 -5.18 1.83 17.99
CA ALA A 27 -5.23 3.04 17.17
C ALA A 27 -6.68 3.40 16.81
N ALA A 28 -7.23 4.40 17.47
CA ALA A 28 -8.64 4.79 17.38
C ALA A 28 -9.10 5.33 16.01
N VAL A 29 -8.19 5.55 15.05
CA VAL A 29 -8.53 6.08 13.73
C VAL A 29 -7.78 5.32 12.63
N SER A 30 -8.50 4.52 11.84
CA SER A 30 -7.99 3.99 10.58
C SER A 30 -7.99 5.10 9.53
N LYS A 31 -6.84 5.39 8.92
CA LYS A 31 -6.77 6.32 7.78
C LYS A 31 -7.59 5.77 6.62
N VAL A 32 -8.55 6.57 6.14
CA VAL A 32 -9.35 6.28 4.95
C VAL A 32 -8.66 6.88 3.74
N THR A 33 -8.43 6.08 2.71
CA THR A 33 -7.82 6.55 1.47
C THR A 33 -8.75 6.23 0.30
N PRO A 34 -9.08 7.20 -0.58
CA PRO A 34 -9.84 6.92 -1.79
C PRO A 34 -9.10 5.97 -2.74
N LEU A 35 -9.82 5.13 -3.46
CA LEU A 35 -9.23 4.32 -4.53
C LEU A 35 -8.66 5.22 -5.63
N GLY A 36 -7.53 4.79 -6.21
CA GLY A 36 -6.75 5.58 -7.16
C GLY A 36 -5.83 6.63 -6.54
N GLN A 37 -5.89 6.87 -5.22
CA GLN A 37 -5.04 7.83 -4.54
C GLN A 37 -3.84 7.17 -3.84
N GLY A 38 -2.65 7.74 -4.02
CA GLY A 38 -1.41 7.15 -3.54
C GLY A 38 -1.07 5.82 -4.21
N LEU A 39 0.07 5.25 -3.84
CA LEU A 39 0.52 3.97 -4.41
C LEU A 39 -0.42 2.81 -4.07
N ALA A 40 -0.91 2.78 -2.84
CA ALA A 40 -1.82 1.73 -2.39
C ALA A 40 -3.21 1.85 -3.06
N GLY A 41 -3.78 3.05 -3.13
CA GLY A 41 -5.09 3.24 -3.76
C GLY A 41 -5.04 2.98 -5.26
N TYR A 42 -3.94 3.32 -5.94
CA TYR A 42 -3.73 2.95 -7.34
C TYR A 42 -3.68 1.43 -7.54
N ALA A 43 -2.90 0.71 -6.72
CA ALA A 43 -2.79 -0.74 -6.82
C ALA A 43 -4.13 -1.45 -6.54
N ALA A 44 -4.89 -0.95 -5.56
CA ALA A 44 -6.23 -1.43 -5.26
C ALA A 44 -7.20 -1.19 -6.45
N LEU A 45 -7.24 0.04 -7.00
CA LEU A 45 -8.12 0.37 -8.13
C LEU A 45 -7.78 -0.43 -9.40
N SER A 46 -6.49 -0.57 -9.71
CA SER A 46 -6.02 -1.29 -10.91
C SER A 46 -6.02 -2.81 -10.74
N ASN A 47 -6.22 -3.30 -9.51
CA ASN A 47 -6.08 -4.70 -9.11
C ASN A 47 -4.82 -5.37 -9.69
N SER A 48 -3.73 -4.60 -9.76
CA SER A 48 -2.46 -5.00 -10.34
C SER A 48 -1.34 -4.86 -9.32
N VAL A 49 -0.38 -5.76 -9.35
CA VAL A 49 0.82 -5.65 -8.53
C VAL A 49 1.62 -4.43 -8.96
N LEU A 50 1.84 -3.49 -8.04
CA LEU A 50 2.71 -2.34 -8.24
C LEU A 50 4.06 -2.63 -7.60
N LYS A 51 5.14 -2.39 -8.35
CA LYS A 51 6.52 -2.41 -7.87
C LYS A 51 7.21 -1.15 -8.35
N THR A 52 7.84 -0.41 -7.44
CA THR A 52 8.67 0.75 -7.79
C THR A 52 9.93 0.77 -6.94
N MET A 53 11.05 1.16 -7.54
CA MET A 53 12.34 1.35 -6.86
C MET A 53 12.42 2.72 -6.18
N ASP A 54 11.53 3.66 -6.55
CA ASP A 54 11.42 4.97 -5.93
C ASP A 54 9.96 5.42 -5.97
N ALA A 55 9.31 5.34 -4.81
CA ALA A 55 7.92 5.72 -4.58
C ALA A 55 7.66 7.15 -5.07
N ARG A 56 8.55 8.10 -4.75
CA ARG A 56 8.37 9.53 -5.04
C ARG A 56 8.39 9.85 -6.55
N LYS A 57 8.96 8.95 -7.37
CA LYS A 57 9.01 9.08 -8.83
C LYS A 57 7.81 8.45 -9.54
N HIS A 58 6.99 7.66 -8.85
CA HIS A 58 5.85 7.01 -9.46
C HIS A 58 4.70 8.03 -9.67
N PRO A 59 4.01 8.05 -10.84
CA PRO A 59 2.98 9.06 -11.13
C PRO A 59 1.82 9.11 -10.14
N SER A 60 1.48 7.97 -9.54
CA SER A 60 0.39 7.84 -8.57
C SER A 60 0.80 8.18 -7.13
N PHE A 61 2.06 8.56 -6.89
CA PHE A 61 2.53 8.94 -5.57
C PHE A 61 1.83 10.21 -5.11
N ASN A 62 1.26 10.17 -3.91
CA ASN A 62 0.67 11.34 -3.27
C ASN A 62 0.97 11.30 -1.77
N LEU A 63 1.82 12.23 -1.32
CA LEU A 63 2.30 12.30 0.06
C LEU A 63 1.17 12.32 1.10
N GLU A 64 0.03 12.95 0.81
CA GLU A 64 -1.14 12.99 1.70
C GLU A 64 -1.72 11.59 1.97
N HIS A 65 -1.56 10.68 1.00
CA HIS A 65 -2.12 9.34 1.02
C HIS A 65 -1.07 8.24 1.22
N GLU A 66 0.19 8.60 1.46
CA GLU A 66 1.20 7.63 1.88
C GLU A 66 1.23 7.48 3.41
N ASP A 67 1.35 6.25 3.90
CA ASP A 67 1.37 5.95 5.34
C ASP A 67 2.79 5.87 5.91
N TYR A 68 3.76 5.75 5.02
CA TYR A 68 5.17 5.77 5.34
C TYR A 68 5.94 6.31 4.14
N VAL A 69 6.78 7.31 4.40
CA VAL A 69 7.75 7.84 3.43
C VAL A 69 9.00 8.17 4.25
N PRO A 70 10.18 7.61 3.93
CA PRO A 70 11.42 7.94 4.63
C PRO A 70 11.83 9.39 4.36
N ASP A 71 12.51 9.99 5.33
CA ASP A 71 12.93 11.40 5.31
C ASP A 71 13.93 11.70 4.19
N SER A 72 14.79 10.72 3.85
CA SER A 72 15.81 10.83 2.82
C SER A 72 15.91 9.55 1.99
N GLY A 73 16.43 9.67 0.77
CA GLY A 73 16.70 8.53 -0.09
C GLY A 73 15.51 8.02 -0.91
N PRO A 74 15.77 7.15 -1.90
CA PRO A 74 14.73 6.47 -2.66
C PRO A 74 14.05 5.41 -1.79
N CYS A 75 12.71 5.39 -1.81
CA CYS A 75 11.93 4.39 -1.10
C CYS A 75 11.33 3.40 -2.10
N CYS A 76 11.77 2.14 -2.04
CA CYS A 76 11.16 1.10 -2.84
C CYS A 76 9.81 0.67 -2.23
N CYS A 77 8.85 0.35 -3.09
CA CYS A 77 7.49 0.00 -2.70
C CYS A 77 6.99 -1.20 -3.51
N ILE A 78 6.34 -2.13 -2.82
CA ILE A 78 5.55 -3.19 -3.43
C ILE A 78 4.13 -3.13 -2.87
N CYS A 79 3.13 -2.97 -3.74
CA CYS A 79 1.72 -3.12 -3.39
C CYS A 79 1.16 -4.39 -4.05
N LEU A 80 0.58 -5.27 -3.24
CA LEU A 80 0.05 -6.57 -3.64
C LEU A 80 -1.46 -6.62 -3.34
N PRO A 81 -2.32 -6.55 -4.37
CA PRO A 81 -3.74 -6.87 -4.21
C PRO A 81 -3.93 -8.34 -3.82
N VAL A 82 -4.71 -8.56 -2.76
CA VAL A 82 -5.07 -9.88 -2.23
C VAL A 82 -6.55 -10.09 -2.47
N ASN A 83 -6.87 -10.70 -3.60
CA ASN A 83 -8.23 -11.09 -3.92
C ASN A 83 -8.57 -12.37 -3.15
N GLY A 84 -9.62 -12.32 -2.33
CA GLY A 84 -10.17 -13.53 -1.74
C GLY A 84 -10.72 -14.47 -2.82
N VAL A 85 -10.75 -15.77 -2.53
CA VAL A 85 -11.60 -16.71 -3.29
C VAL A 85 -13.03 -16.49 -2.81
N GLY A 86 -13.64 -15.38 -3.20
CA GLY A 86 -15.02 -15.05 -2.85
C GLY A 86 -15.97 -16.10 -3.43
N ARG A 87 -17.06 -16.39 -2.72
CA ARG A 87 -18.16 -17.15 -3.33
C ARG A 87 -18.70 -16.30 -4.49
N PRO A 88 -19.05 -16.89 -5.65
CA PRO A 88 -19.48 -16.15 -6.83
C PRO A 88 -20.70 -15.24 -6.61
N GLU A 89 -21.41 -15.44 -5.51
CA GLU A 89 -22.65 -14.76 -5.14
C GLU A 89 -22.40 -13.46 -4.36
N GLU A 90 -21.19 -13.28 -3.82
CA GLU A 90 -20.77 -12.08 -3.11
C GLU A 90 -20.23 -11.07 -4.13
N LYS A 91 -21.14 -10.27 -4.71
CA LYS A 91 -20.78 -9.13 -5.58
C LYS A 91 -19.95 -8.06 -4.86
N GLN A 92 -19.70 -8.23 -3.56
CA GLN A 92 -18.82 -7.39 -2.77
C GLN A 92 -17.39 -7.94 -2.87
N ARG A 93 -16.62 -7.39 -3.83
CA ARG A 93 -15.18 -7.63 -3.93
C ARG A 93 -14.43 -6.88 -2.82
N VAL A 94 -14.71 -7.21 -1.57
CA VAL A 94 -13.85 -6.79 -0.46
C VAL A 94 -12.56 -7.58 -0.61
N HIS A 95 -11.52 -6.93 -1.10
CA HIS A 95 -10.20 -7.53 -1.26
C HIS A 95 -9.21 -6.83 -0.32
N GLY A 96 -8.10 -7.52 -0.02
CA GLY A 96 -7.02 -6.96 0.77
C GLY A 96 -6.00 -6.26 -0.12
N LEU A 97 -5.18 -5.40 0.47
CA LEU A 97 -3.94 -4.93 -0.15
C LEU A 97 -2.82 -5.03 0.89
N ILE A 98 -1.69 -5.62 0.51
CA ILE A 98 -0.47 -5.59 1.32
C ILE A 98 0.48 -4.61 0.66
N LYS A 99 0.92 -3.60 1.41
CA LYS A 99 1.95 -2.65 0.99
C LYS A 99 3.20 -2.88 1.82
N VAL A 100 4.32 -2.98 1.14
CA VAL A 100 5.65 -3.13 1.73
C VAL A 100 6.52 -1.99 1.21
N MET A 101 7.24 -1.34 2.12
CA MET A 101 8.14 -0.23 1.85
C MET A 101 9.53 -0.55 2.42
N GLY A 102 10.56 -0.19 1.67
CA GLY A 102 11.95 -0.24 2.14
C GLY A 102 12.71 1.00 1.70
N ASP A 103 13.52 1.55 2.58
CA ASP A 103 14.62 2.43 2.20
C ASP A 103 15.70 1.56 1.55
N LEU A 104 16.19 1.98 0.40
CA LEU A 104 17.31 1.27 -0.22
C LEU A 104 18.64 1.58 0.47
N GLY A 105 18.65 2.55 1.40
CA GLY A 105 19.84 3.00 2.10
C GLY A 105 20.87 3.58 1.13
N HIS A 106 21.78 4.41 1.64
CA HIS A 106 23.05 4.53 0.96
C HIS A 106 23.80 3.20 1.13
N PRO A 107 24.58 2.74 0.12
CA PRO A 107 25.45 1.58 0.33
C PRO A 107 26.27 1.86 1.59
N ASN A 108 26.30 0.90 2.52
CA ASN A 108 27.20 1.00 3.66
C ASN A 108 28.61 1.26 3.11
N PRO A 109 29.34 2.26 3.59
CA PRO A 109 30.77 2.39 3.28
C PRO A 109 31.50 1.26 4.00
N GLY A 110 31.40 0.03 3.47
CA GLY A 110 31.88 -1.18 4.13
C GLY A 110 31.60 -2.51 3.43
N ASP A 111 30.76 -2.55 2.40
CA ASP A 111 30.59 -3.74 1.53
C ASP A 111 31.39 -3.64 0.22
#